data_AF-A0A233HKF7-F1
#
_entry.id   AF-A0A233HKF7-F1
#
_cell.length_a   1.000
_cell.length_b   1.000
_cell.length_c   1.000
_cell.angle_alpha   90.00
_cell.angle_beta   90.00
_cell.angle_gamma   90.00
#
_symmetry.space_group_name_H-M   'P 1'
#
loop_
_entity.id
_entity.type
_entity.pdbx_description
1 polymer ?
#
loop_
_entity_poly.entity_id
_entity_poly.type
_entity_poly.pdbx_seq_one_letter_code
_entity_poly.pdbx_strand_id
1 'polypeptide(L)'
;MNGIIYFLHGETTGLVKIGWTRRSLVRRVNQLQTGSPDRLRLLGFMRGSKACEKQLHIKFEPNHKHLEWFELTDDISELIEAECLLFGSGLLVLDRESTDSLTSPLSLIAKQLLDGELDKTEFNKLGFDRYLANQL
;
A
#
# COMPACT_ATOMS: atom_id res chain seq x y z
N MET A 1 7.70 -4.81 -16.13
CA MET A 1 7.24 -5.88 -15.21
C MET A 1 6.16 -5.30 -14.32
N ASN A 2 5.00 -5.96 -14.24
CA ASN A 2 3.86 -5.53 -13.43
C ASN A 2 4.04 -5.98 -11.98
N GLY A 3 3.49 -5.22 -11.05
CA GLY A 3 3.54 -5.45 -9.60
C GLY A 3 2.64 -4.46 -8.88
N ILE A 4 2.96 -4.18 -7.62
CA ILE A 4 2.17 -3.32 -6.75
C ILE A 4 3.00 -2.11 -6.35
N ILE A 5 2.43 -0.92 -6.52
CA ILE A 5 2.87 0.32 -5.89
C ILE A 5 2.10 0.49 -4.59
N TYR A 6 2.78 0.80 -3.51
CA TYR A 6 2.18 0.94 -2.18
C TYR A 6 2.65 2.24 -1.50
N PHE A 7 1.80 2.72 -0.61
CA PHE A 7 2.02 3.93 0.19
C PHE A 7 1.98 3.58 1.67
N LEU A 8 3.11 3.74 2.37
CA LEU A 8 3.20 3.51 3.82
C LEU A 8 3.38 4.82 4.56
N HIS A 9 2.54 5.08 5.55
CA HIS A 9 2.68 6.22 6.46
C HIS A 9 3.44 5.82 7.71
N GLY A 10 4.47 6.59 8.08
CA GLY A 10 5.10 6.50 9.39
C GLY A 10 4.35 7.37 10.40
N GLU A 11 3.75 6.75 11.42
CA GLU A 11 2.89 7.47 12.37
C GLU A 11 3.63 8.57 13.15
N THR A 12 4.88 8.33 13.52
CA THR A 12 5.68 9.26 14.32
C THR A 12 6.29 10.35 13.44
N THR A 13 6.79 9.96 12.27
CA THR A 13 7.46 10.89 11.35
C THR A 13 6.51 11.75 10.52
N GLY A 14 5.26 11.29 10.31
CA GLY A 14 4.31 11.91 9.40
C GLY A 14 4.66 11.75 7.92
N LEU A 15 5.70 10.97 7.61
CA LEU A 15 6.18 10.79 6.24
C LEU A 15 5.47 9.63 5.54
N VAL A 16 5.38 9.71 4.22
CA VAL A 16 4.86 8.66 3.36
C VAL A 16 5.97 8.06 2.50
N LYS A 17 6.08 6.73 2.55
CA LYS A 17 6.94 5.96 1.66
C LYS A 17 6.18 5.57 0.41
N ILE A 18 6.75 5.86 -0.75
CA ILE A 18 6.26 5.37 -2.04
C ILE A 18 7.17 4.22 -2.46
N GLY A 19 6.65 3.00 -2.55
CA GLY A 19 7.45 1.83 -2.90
C GLY A 19 6.77 0.90 -3.89
N TRP A 20 7.57 0.02 -4.48
CA TRP A 20 7.10 -0.99 -5.43
C TRP A 20 7.57 -2.40 -5.03
N THR A 21 6.72 -3.40 -5.27
CA THR A 21 7.08 -4.81 -5.12
C THR A 21 6.48 -5.69 -6.22
N ARG A 22 7.27 -6.67 -6.66
CA ARG A 22 6.82 -7.81 -7.48
C ARG A 22 6.42 -9.04 -6.66
N ARG A 23 6.69 -8.99 -5.36
CA ARG A 23 6.45 -10.07 -4.39
C ARG A 23 5.22 -9.72 -3.55
N SER A 24 4.85 -10.61 -2.63
CA SER A 24 3.81 -10.35 -1.63
C SER A 24 3.97 -8.98 -0.97
N LEU A 25 2.92 -8.16 -1.05
CA LEU A 25 2.83 -6.86 -0.39
C LEU A 25 2.97 -7.01 1.12
N VAL A 26 2.23 -7.95 1.72
CA VAL A 26 2.29 -8.27 3.17
C VAL A 26 3.73 -8.51 3.62
N ARG A 27 4.44 -9.43 2.95
CA ARG A 27 5.84 -9.73 3.30
C ARG A 27 6.74 -8.50 3.20
N ARG A 28 6.53 -7.64 2.19
CA ARG A 28 7.32 -6.42 2.00
C ARG A 28 7.06 -5.40 3.11
N VAL A 29 5.80 -5.16 3.47
CA VAL A 29 5.44 -4.23 4.55
C VAL A 29 5.98 -4.74 5.89
N ASN A 30 5.82 -6.02 6.20
CA ASN A 30 6.38 -6.63 7.41
C ASN A 30 7.91 -6.49 7.48
N GLN A 31 8.61 -6.73 6.37
CA GLN A 31 10.06 -6.55 6.31
C GLN A 31 10.47 -5.10 6.59
N LEU A 32 9.74 -4.13 6.05
CA LEU A 32 10.00 -2.71 6.28
C LEU A 32 9.74 -2.31 7.74
N GLN A 33 8.67 -2.82 8.35
CA GLN A 33 8.36 -2.58 9.75
C GLN A 33 9.44 -3.13 10.69
N THR A 34 10.00 -4.32 10.43
CA THR A 34 11.10 -4.88 11.24
C THR A 34 12.34 -3.98 11.25
N GLY A 35 12.60 -3.28 10.14
CA GLY A 35 13.72 -2.34 10.02
C GLY A 35 13.38 -0.89 10.39
N SER A 36 12.14 -0.61 10.81
CA SER A 36 11.66 0.73 11.13
C SER A 36 11.26 0.82 12.60
N PRO A 37 11.83 1.77 13.37
CA PRO A 37 11.33 2.04 14.73
C PRO A 37 9.97 2.75 14.70
N ASP A 38 9.63 3.43 13.59
CA ASP A 38 8.33 4.04 13.39
C ASP A 38 7.28 2.98 13.02
N ARG A 39 6.05 3.16 13.50
CA ARG A 39 4.92 2.29 13.16
C ARG A 39 4.42 2.65 11.76
N LEU A 40 4.36 1.65 10.90
CA LEU A 40 4.03 1.81 9.50
C LEU A 40 2.58 1.38 9.23
N ARG A 41 1.80 2.28 8.64
CA ARG A 41 0.42 2.02 8.20
C ARG A 41 0.35 1.98 6.69
N LEU A 42 -0.32 0.97 6.14
CA LEU A 42 -0.64 0.93 4.72
C LEU A 42 -1.82 1.86 4.44
N LEU A 43 -1.57 2.95 3.70
CA LEU A 43 -2.61 3.90 3.29
C LEU A 43 -3.39 3.36 2.09
N GLY A 44 -2.66 2.82 1.12
CA GLY A 44 -3.24 2.24 -0.07
C GLY A 44 -2.20 1.62 -0.99
N PHE A 45 -2.69 0.88 -1.98
CA PHE A 45 -1.86 0.36 -3.05
C PHE A 45 -2.62 0.26 -4.37
N MET A 46 -1.85 0.22 -5.45
CA MET A 46 -2.35 0.12 -6.82
C MET A 46 -1.47 -0.79 -7.66
N ARG A 47 -2.02 -1.27 -8.77
CA ARG A 47 -1.23 -1.99 -9.77
C ARG A 47 -0.30 -1.00 -10.48
N GLY A 48 0.97 -1.39 -10.64
CA GLY A 48 1.95 -0.55 -11.31
C GLY A 48 3.27 -1.26 -11.59
N SER A 49 4.14 -0.60 -12.33
CA SER A 49 5.49 -1.10 -12.60
C SER A 49 6.53 -0.36 -11.76
N LYS A 50 7.75 -0.89 -11.69
CA LYS A 50 8.89 -0.17 -11.14
C LYS A 50 9.14 1.17 -11.84
N ALA A 51 8.81 1.28 -13.14
CA ALA A 51 8.93 2.55 -13.86
C ALA A 51 7.87 3.57 -13.39
N CYS A 52 6.66 3.11 -13.08
CA CYS A 52 5.60 3.94 -12.53
C CYS A 52 6.01 4.49 -11.15
N GLU A 53 6.62 3.67 -10.28
CA GLU A 53 7.14 4.15 -8.98
C GLU A 53 8.25 5.21 -9.17
N LYS A 54 9.21 4.98 -10.06
CA LYS A 54 10.20 5.99 -10.42
C LYS A 54 9.57 7.29 -10.93
N GLN A 55 8.50 7.21 -11.73
CA GLN A 55 7.77 8.40 -12.19
C GLN A 55 7.10 9.15 -11.05
N LEU A 56 6.55 8.45 -10.06
CA LEU A 56 5.99 9.08 -8.85
C LEU A 56 7.07 9.75 -8.01
N HIS A 57 8.24 9.11 -7.85
CA HIS A 57 9.37 9.74 -7.17
C HIS A 57 9.84 11.02 -7.87
N ILE A 58 9.86 11.05 -9.20
CA ILE A 58 10.15 12.26 -9.97
C ILE A 58 9.05 13.31 -9.79
N LYS A 59 7.77 12.89 -9.86
CA LYS A 59 6.61 13.79 -9.71
C LYS A 59 6.62 14.48 -8.35
N PHE A 60 6.95 13.76 -7.28
CA PHE A 60 6.93 14.25 -5.90
C PHE A 60 8.32 14.57 -5.34
N GLU A 61 9.33 14.74 -6.21
CA GLU A 61 10.66 15.16 -5.79
C GLU A 61 10.64 16.40 -4.89
N PRO A 62 9.80 17.43 -5.14
CA PRO A 62 9.73 18.61 -4.25
C PRO A 62 9.36 18.28 -2.80
N ASN A 63 8.73 17.13 -2.57
CA ASN A 63 8.30 16.66 -1.25
C ASN A 63 9.23 15.58 -0.68
N HIS A 64 10.28 15.19 -1.40
CA HIS A 64 11.24 14.18 -0.96
C HIS A 64 11.98 14.63 0.30
N LYS A 65 12.06 13.75 1.30
CA LYS A 65 12.77 14.01 2.57
C LYS A 65 13.95 13.08 2.76
N HIS A 66 13.75 11.78 2.58
CA HIS A 66 14.81 10.80 2.82
C HIS A 66 14.60 9.49 2.05
N LEU A 67 15.55 9.13 1.19
CA LEU A 67 15.50 7.91 0.38
C LEU A 67 14.22 7.79 -0.45
N GLU A 68 13.26 6.99 0.01
CA GLU A 68 11.97 6.76 -0.66
C GLU A 68 10.81 7.35 0.17
N TRP A 69 11.12 8.26 1.11
CA TRP A 69 10.17 8.92 2.02
C TRP A 69 9.95 10.37 1.63
N PHE A 70 8.68 10.76 1.63
CA PHE A 70 8.17 12.04 1.18
C PHE A 70 7.29 12.65 2.28
N GLU A 71 7.15 13.96 2.28
CA GLU A 71 6.12 14.64 3.08
C GLU A 71 4.74 14.31 2.54
N LEU A 72 3.80 13.96 3.42
CA LEU A 72 2.42 13.66 3.04
C LEU A 72 1.68 14.97 2.74
N THR A 73 1.71 15.40 1.48
CA THR A 73 0.98 16.57 0.99
C THR A 73 -0.41 16.20 0.46
N ASP A 74 -1.21 17.23 0.17
CA ASP A 74 -2.51 17.08 -0.49
C ASP A 74 -2.35 16.38 -1.84
N ASP A 75 -1.37 16.75 -2.68
CA ASP A 75 -1.14 16.11 -3.99
C ASP A 75 -0.88 14.59 -3.89
N ILE A 76 -0.17 14.14 -2.84
CA ILE A 76 0.08 12.71 -2.62
C ILE A 76 -1.19 12.04 -2.09
N SER A 77 -1.91 12.70 -1.18
CA SER A 77 -3.16 12.19 -0.61
C SER A 77 -4.24 12.02 -1.68
N GLU A 78 -4.42 13.03 -2.53
CA GLU A 78 -5.31 13.01 -3.68
C GLU A 78 -4.95 11.89 -4.66
N LEU A 79 -3.66 11.66 -4.93
CA LEU A 79 -3.23 10.52 -5.76
C LEU A 79 -3.63 9.18 -5.12
N ILE A 80 -3.41 9.03 -3.82
CA ILE A 80 -3.75 7.79 -3.11
C ILE A 80 -5.26 7.55 -3.21
N GLU A 81 -6.08 8.57 -2.93
CA GLU A 81 -7.54 8.49 -3.04
C GLU A 81 -8.01 8.19 -4.46
N ALA A 82 -7.40 8.84 -5.46
CA ALA A 82 -7.79 8.73 -6.84
C ALA A 82 -7.38 7.38 -7.46
N GLU A 83 -6.26 6.77 -7.05
CA GLU A 83 -5.66 5.64 -7.77
C GLU A 83 -5.59 4.32 -6.97
N CYS A 84 -5.65 4.37 -5.64
CA CYS A 84 -5.41 3.19 -4.81
C CYS A 84 -6.69 2.49 -4.32
N LEU A 85 -6.52 1.22 -3.97
CA LEU A 85 -7.36 0.57 -2.98
C LEU A 85 -7.06 1.18 -1.61
N LEU A 86 -8.07 1.73 -0.96
CA LEU A 86 -7.95 2.50 0.27
C LEU A 86 -8.19 1.63 1.49
N PHE A 87 -7.40 1.87 2.52
CA PHE A 87 -7.48 1.15 3.80
C PHE A 87 -7.98 2.05 4.94
N GLY A 88 -8.93 2.95 4.66
CA GLY A 88 -9.56 3.83 5.65
C GLY A 88 -8.55 4.66 6.42
N SER A 89 -8.61 4.62 7.77
CA SER A 89 -7.60 5.29 8.60
C SER A 89 -6.18 4.74 8.40
N GLY A 90 -6.02 3.59 7.74
CA GLY A 90 -4.78 2.89 7.41
C GLY A 90 -4.75 1.50 8.05
N LEU A 91 -4.42 0.47 7.28
CA LEU A 91 -4.26 -0.89 7.82
C LEU A 91 -2.89 -1.02 8.47
N LEU A 92 -2.90 -1.33 9.77
CA LEU A 92 -1.69 -1.73 10.48
C LEU A 92 -1.36 -3.16 10.08
N VAL A 93 -0.34 -3.31 9.24
CA VAL A 93 0.18 -4.64 8.89
C VAL A 93 1.16 -5.04 9.99
N LEU A 94 0.63 -5.46 11.14
CA LEU A 94 1.38 -6.11 12.21
C LEU A 94 0.86 -7.53 12.34
N ASP A 95 1.10 -8.34 11.31
CA ASP A 95 0.74 -9.74 11.41
C ASP A 95 1.89 -10.51 12.05
N ARG A 96 1.79 -10.73 13.37
CA ARG A 96 2.62 -11.69 14.09
C ARG A 96 2.09 -13.13 13.95
N GLU A 97 0.94 -13.34 13.33
CA GLU A 97 0.29 -14.66 13.21
C GLU A 97 -0.10 -15.04 11.78
N SER A 98 0.70 -14.70 10.75
CA SER A 98 0.73 -15.54 9.55
C SER A 98 2.05 -15.39 8.79
N THR A 99 2.98 -16.28 9.12
CA THR A 99 4.18 -16.53 8.29
C THR A 99 3.84 -17.13 6.93
N ASP A 100 2.57 -17.50 6.70
CA ASP A 100 2.12 -18.12 5.46
C ASP A 100 1.45 -17.11 4.52
N SER A 101 2.18 -16.73 3.49
CA SER A 101 1.82 -15.67 2.53
C SER A 101 0.64 -15.98 1.61
N LEU A 102 0.00 -17.15 1.76
CA LEU A 102 -1.07 -17.63 0.89
C LEU A 102 -2.48 -17.47 1.50
N THR A 103 -2.61 -17.13 2.78
CA THR A 103 -3.93 -17.04 3.48
C THR A 103 -4.24 -15.67 4.07
N SER A 104 -3.32 -14.70 4.02
CA SER A 104 -3.62 -13.33 4.47
C SER A 104 -4.67 -12.67 3.56
N PRO A 105 -5.74 -12.06 4.10
CA PRO A 105 -6.72 -11.36 3.31
C PRO A 105 -6.14 -10.23 2.43
N LEU A 106 -5.06 -9.58 2.90
CA LEU A 106 -4.34 -8.57 2.12
C LEU A 106 -3.61 -9.19 0.91
N SER A 107 -3.06 -10.41 1.05
CA SER A 107 -2.48 -11.14 -0.09
C SER A 107 -3.54 -11.52 -1.12
N LEU A 108 -4.74 -11.91 -0.69
CA LEU A 108 -5.86 -12.25 -1.59
C LEU A 108 -6.29 -11.02 -2.40
N ILE A 109 -6.52 -9.89 -1.74
CA ILE A 109 -6.92 -8.64 -2.41
C ILE A 109 -5.82 -8.15 -3.35
N ALA A 110 -4.56 -8.22 -2.93
CA ALA A 110 -3.42 -7.90 -3.79
C ALA A 110 -3.36 -8.78 -5.05
N LYS A 111 -3.69 -10.07 -4.93
CA LYS A 111 -3.78 -11.00 -6.06
C LYS A 111 -4.96 -10.65 -6.97
N GLN A 112 -6.17 -10.47 -6.43
CA GLN A 112 -7.36 -10.10 -7.21
C GLN A 112 -7.15 -8.79 -7.99
N LEU A 113 -6.48 -7.80 -7.40
CA LEU A 113 -6.11 -6.56 -8.09
C LEU A 113 -5.13 -6.81 -9.26
N LEU A 114 -4.13 -7.67 -9.08
CA LEU A 114 -3.17 -7.99 -10.13
C LEU A 114 -3.81 -8.76 -11.29
N ASP A 115 -4.73 -9.66 -10.98
CA ASP A 115 -5.47 -10.48 -11.94
C ASP A 115 -6.59 -9.70 -12.65
N GLY A 116 -6.93 -8.50 -12.16
CA GLY A 116 -7.98 -7.66 -12.72
C GLY A 116 -9.40 -8.09 -12.33
N GLU A 117 -9.51 -8.87 -11.26
CA GLU A 117 -10.77 -9.42 -10.74
C GLU A 117 -11.43 -8.51 -9.70
N LEU A 118 -10.79 -7.39 -9.37
CA LEU A 118 -11.22 -6.47 -8.30
C LEU A 118 -11.61 -5.10 -8.87
N ASP A 119 -12.84 -4.67 -8.58
CA ASP A 119 -13.31 -3.31 -8.84
C ASP A 119 -12.92 -2.38 -7.67
N LYS A 120 -12.05 -1.40 -7.97
CA LYS A 120 -11.55 -0.43 -6.99
C LYS A 120 -12.68 0.39 -6.36
N THR A 121 -13.69 0.78 -7.15
CA THR A 121 -14.81 1.60 -6.70
C THR A 121 -15.66 0.82 -5.70
N GLU A 122 -15.95 -0.44 -6.02
CA GLU A 122 -16.69 -1.32 -5.12
C GLU A 122 -15.93 -1.58 -3.82
N PHE A 123 -14.63 -1.91 -3.92
CA PHE A 123 -13.79 -2.14 -2.76
C PHE A 123 -13.71 -0.91 -1.85
N ASN A 124 -13.43 0.27 -2.42
CA ASN A 124 -13.31 1.51 -1.65
C ASN A 124 -14.65 1.91 -0.99
N LYS A 125 -15.79 1.57 -1.62
CA LYS A 125 -17.12 1.79 -1.04
C LYS A 125 -17.43 0.85 0.13
N LEU A 126 -17.08 -0.44 0.01
CA LEU A 126 -17.34 -1.43 1.05
C LEU A 126 -16.37 -1.29 2.23
N GLY A 127 -15.11 -0.99 1.93
CA GLY A 127 -13.98 -1.07 2.85
C GLY A 127 -13.49 -2.50 3.03
N PHE A 128 -12.26 -2.63 3.53
CA PHE A 128 -11.55 -3.91 3.65
C PHE A 128 -12.35 -5.01 4.38
N ASP A 129 -12.84 -4.74 5.60
CA ASP A 129 -13.50 -5.75 6.42
C ASP A 129 -14.80 -6.27 5.78
N ARG A 130 -15.62 -5.37 5.22
CA ARG A 130 -16.89 -5.76 4.57
C ARG A 130 -16.65 -6.45 3.23
N TYR A 131 -15.65 -6.01 2.47
CA TYR A 131 -15.30 -6.67 1.21
C TYR A 131 -14.95 -8.14 1.46
N LEU A 132 -14.15 -8.42 2.50
CA LEU A 132 -13.79 -9.79 2.88
C LEU A 132 -14.96 -10.61 3.39
N ALA A 133 -15.85 -10.02 4.19
CA ALA A 133 -17.05 -10.70 4.67
C ALA A 133 -18.00 -11.15 3.54
N ASN A 134 -17.98 -10.45 2.38
CA ASN A 134 -18.79 -10.81 1.21
C ASN A 134 -18.15 -11.90 0.31
N GLN A 135 -16.94 -12.37 0.64
CA GLN A 135 -16.19 -13.36 -0.14
C GLN A 135 -16.17 -14.76 0.53
N LEU A 136 -16.77 -14.91 1.71
CA LEU A 136 -16.91 -16.15 2.49
C LEU A 136 -18.37 -16.58 2.57
#